data_AF-A0A517YXC6-F1
#
_entry.id   AF-A0A517YXC6-F1
#
_cell.length_a   1.000
_cell.length_b   1.000
_cell.length_c   1.000
_cell.angle_alpha   90.00
_cell.angle_beta   90.00
_cell.angle_gamma   90.00
#
_symmetry.space_group_name_H-M   'P 1'
#
loop_
_entity.id
_entity.type
_entity.pdbx_description
1 polymer ?
#
loop_
_entity_poly.entity_id
_entity_poly.type
_entity_poly.pdbx_seq_one_letter_code
_entity_poly.pdbx_strand_id
1 'polypeptide(L)'
;MNRTQLACYTLLASTFILTAILVVVLTNSSAFQNTAEADVSITKRNVTYLTAQIRNGEDGLFVLDGPTGKLAIYRTDSQRKNIELLHREDVNELFAQAMQGRESTDDADTPRRRRSR
;
A
#
# COMPACT_ATOMS: atom_id res chain seq x y z
N MET A 1 32.18 46.53 -12.48
CA MET A 1 31.52 45.26 -12.11
C MET A 1 31.39 44.44 -13.39
N ASN A 2 32.02 43.27 -13.46
CA ASN A 2 32.22 42.56 -14.73
C ASN A 2 30.92 41.89 -15.20
N ARG A 3 30.59 42.03 -16.48
CA ARG A 3 29.35 41.47 -17.10
C ARG A 3 29.19 39.97 -16.86
N THR A 4 30.31 39.24 -16.76
CA THR A 4 30.37 37.81 -16.42
C THR A 4 29.89 37.52 -15.00
N GLN A 5 30.20 38.37 -14.01
CA GLN A 5 29.68 38.22 -12.65
C GLN A 5 28.17 38.44 -12.62
N LEU A 6 27.67 39.45 -13.35
CA LEU A 6 26.24 39.70 -13.47
C LEU A 6 25.50 38.47 -14.05
N ALA A 7 26.02 37.88 -15.13
CA ALA A 7 25.46 36.68 -15.74
C ALA A 7 25.43 35.47 -14.77
N CYS A 8 26.54 35.21 -14.06
CA CYS A 8 26.60 34.13 -13.08
C CYS A 8 25.57 34.30 -11.96
N TYR A 9 25.38 35.52 -11.43
CA TYR A 9 24.39 35.76 -10.39
C TYR A 9 22.96 35.55 -10.89
N THR A 10 22.65 35.93 -12.13
CA THR A 10 21.31 35.70 -12.70
C THR A 10 21.01 34.22 -12.91
N LEU A 11 22.00 33.43 -13.32
CA LEU A 11 21.86 31.99 -13.48
C LEU A 11 21.65 31.30 -12.13
N LEU A 12 22.44 31.66 -11.10
CA LEU A 12 22.28 31.12 -9.75
C LEU A 12 20.92 31.45 -9.14
N ALA A 13 20.42 32.67 -9.34
CA ALA A 13 19.10 33.06 -8.87
C ALA A 13 17.99 32.25 -9.56
N SER A 14 18.08 32.07 -10.88
CA SER A 14 17.09 31.32 -11.65
C SER A 14 17.05 29.84 -11.25
N THR A 15 18.20 29.19 -11.08
CA THR A 15 18.24 27.80 -10.66
C THR A 15 17.67 27.62 -9.26
N PHE A 16 17.94 28.55 -8.33
CA PHE A 16 17.36 28.49 -6.99
C PHE A 16 15.84 28.60 -7.00
N ILE A 17 15.29 29.53 -7.79
CA ILE A 17 13.84 29.69 -7.96
C ILE A 17 13.22 28.44 -8.58
N LEU A 18 13.83 27.90 -9.64
CA LEU A 18 13.32 26.72 -10.33
C LEU A 18 13.35 25.49 -9.43
N THR A 19 14.40 25.36 -8.63
CA THR A 19 14.55 24.27 -7.65
C THR A 19 13.51 24.40 -6.53
N ALA A 20 13.29 25.62 -6.01
CA ALA A 20 12.27 25.87 -4.99
C ALA A 20 10.85 25.55 -5.51
N ILE A 21 10.53 25.97 -6.74
CA ILE A 21 9.25 25.64 -7.38
C ILE A 21 9.14 24.13 -7.58
N LEU A 22 10.20 23.48 -8.05
CA LEU A 22 10.20 22.03 -8.26
C LEU A 22 9.98 21.28 -6.94
N VAL A 23 10.63 21.69 -5.84
CA VAL A 23 10.41 21.10 -4.51
C VAL A 23 8.96 21.27 -4.09
N VAL A 24 8.39 22.47 -4.22
CA VAL A 24 6.97 22.73 -3.88
C VAL A 24 6.04 21.87 -4.72
N VAL A 25 6.29 21.73 -6.03
CA VAL A 25 5.49 20.87 -6.91
C VAL A 25 5.63 19.41 -6.49
N LEU A 26 6.83 18.93 -6.19
CA LEU A 26 7.06 17.54 -5.76
C LEU A 26 6.41 17.23 -4.40
N THR A 27 6.43 18.17 -3.44
CA THR A 27 5.78 17.96 -2.14
C THR A 27 4.26 18.05 -2.20
N ASN A 28 3.70 18.83 -3.14
CA ASN A 28 2.25 18.93 -3.33
C ASN A 28 1.69 17.89 -4.30
N SER A 29 2.56 17.31 -5.14
CA SER A 29 2.16 16.21 -6.01
C SER A 29 2.05 14.94 -5.18
N SER A 30 0.84 14.41 -5.07
CA SER A 30 0.54 13.09 -4.50
C SER A 30 1.33 11.94 -5.14
N ALA A 31 2.09 12.20 -6.20
CA ALA A 31 3.08 11.30 -6.78
C ALA A 31 4.22 10.89 -5.81
N PHE A 32 4.50 11.67 -4.76
CA PHE A 32 5.54 11.34 -3.76
C PHE A 32 5.01 10.75 -2.44
N GLN A 33 3.70 10.76 -2.24
CA GLN A 33 3.06 10.07 -1.12
C GLN A 33 2.86 8.60 -1.50
N ASN A 34 3.96 7.84 -1.49
CA ASN A 34 3.90 6.38 -1.44
C ASN A 34 3.83 5.92 0.02
N THR A 35 2.91 6.51 0.76
CA THR A 35 2.48 6.06 2.06
C THR A 35 1.22 5.27 1.82
N ALA A 36 1.32 3.95 1.85
CA ALA A 36 0.18 3.11 2.17
C ALA A 36 -0.24 3.44 3.61
N GLU A 37 -0.85 4.61 3.79
CA GLU A 37 -1.43 5.07 5.04
C GLU A 37 -2.72 4.29 5.21
N ALA A 38 -2.63 3.20 5.97
CA ALA A 38 -3.76 2.68 6.71
C ALA A 38 -4.17 3.76 7.72
N ASP A 39 -5.04 4.67 7.28
CA ASP A 39 -5.38 5.90 8.00
C ASP A 39 -6.19 5.59 9.27
N VAL A 40 -7.07 4.59 9.24
CA VAL A 40 -7.89 4.21 10.39
C VAL A 40 -8.22 2.71 10.37
N SER A 41 -7.98 2.02 11.50
CA SER A 41 -8.56 0.70 11.77
C SER A 41 -9.53 0.77 12.96
N ILE A 42 -10.77 0.31 12.77
CA ILE A 42 -11.80 0.26 13.81
C ILE A 42 -12.32 -1.17 13.91
N THR A 43 -12.14 -1.79 15.06
CA THR A 43 -12.74 -3.09 15.36
C THR A 43 -13.98 -2.88 16.23
N LYS A 44 -15.16 -3.27 15.73
CA LYS A 44 -16.42 -3.16 16.46
C LYS A 44 -17.26 -4.41 16.24
N ARG A 45 -17.66 -5.07 17.34
CA ARG A 45 -18.55 -6.25 17.32
C ARG A 45 -18.09 -7.33 16.33
N ASN A 46 -16.80 -7.65 16.35
CA ASN A 46 -16.14 -8.63 15.47
C ASN A 46 -16.06 -8.26 13.99
N VAL A 47 -16.41 -7.02 13.62
CA VAL A 47 -16.13 -6.49 12.28
C VAL A 47 -14.98 -5.50 12.39
N THR A 48 -13.97 -5.67 11.55
CA THR A 48 -12.83 -4.76 11.42
C THR A 48 -12.99 -3.94 10.15
N TYR A 49 -12.94 -2.63 10.29
CA TYR A 49 -12.93 -1.67 9.20
C TYR A 49 -11.54 -1.10 9.07
N LEU A 50 -11.00 -1.06 7.87
CA LEU A 50 -9.71 -0.44 7.55
C LEU A 50 -9.92 0.53 6.39
N THR A 51 -9.53 1.78 6.55
CA THR A 51 -9.46 2.75 5.45
C THR A 51 -8.02 2.92 5.02
N ALA A 52 -7.75 2.79 3.72
CA ALA A 52 -6.41 2.98 3.17
C ALA A 52 -6.48 3.59 1.77
N GLN A 53 -5.50 4.40 1.43
CA GLN A 53 -5.40 4.95 0.08
C GLN A 53 -4.88 3.87 -0.89
N ILE A 54 -5.61 3.62 -1.99
CA ILE A 54 -5.29 2.51 -2.91
C ILE A 54 -4.37 2.98 -4.05
N ARG A 55 -4.84 3.92 -4.89
CA ARG A 55 -4.10 4.47 -6.04
C ARG A 55 -4.62 5.87 -6.38
N ASN A 56 -3.73 6.79 -6.72
CA ASN A 56 -4.04 8.11 -7.30
C ASN A 56 -5.14 8.89 -6.55
N GLY A 57 -5.14 8.89 -5.21
CA GLY A 57 -6.13 9.64 -4.43
C GLY A 57 -7.51 8.98 -4.31
N GLU A 58 -7.65 7.72 -4.73
CA GLU A 58 -8.83 6.91 -4.40
C GLU A 58 -8.66 6.25 -3.03
N ASP A 59 -9.66 6.43 -2.18
CA ASP A 59 -9.72 5.81 -0.86
C ASP A 59 -10.35 4.42 -0.97
N GLY A 60 -9.87 3.49 -0.17
CA GLY A 60 -10.37 2.13 -0.05
C GLY A 60 -10.92 1.87 1.34
N LEU A 61 -12.10 1.24 1.41
CA LEU A 61 -12.66 0.71 2.66
C LEU A 61 -12.63 -0.82 2.61
N PHE A 62 -11.87 -1.41 3.51
CA PHE A 62 -11.78 -2.85 3.70
C PHE A 62 -12.60 -3.23 4.93
N VAL A 63 -13.51 -4.18 4.77
CA VAL A 63 -14.40 -4.66 5.83
C VAL A 63 -14.15 -6.15 6.01
N LEU A 64 -13.59 -6.53 7.16
CA LEU A 64 -13.38 -7.91 7.56
C LEU A 64 -14.43 -8.29 8.61
N ASP A 65 -15.29 -9.23 8.26
CA ASP A 65 -16.26 -9.82 9.18
C ASP A 65 -15.62 -11.04 9.86
N GLY A 66 -15.14 -10.86 11.09
CA GLY A 66 -14.40 -11.89 11.84
C GLY A 66 -15.15 -13.21 12.05
N PRO A 67 -16.46 -13.22 12.39
CA PRO A 67 -17.25 -14.44 12.54
C PRO A 67 -17.38 -15.27 11.27
N THR A 68 -17.50 -14.62 10.11
CA THR A 68 -17.65 -15.33 8.82
C THR A 68 -16.32 -15.48 8.08
N GLY A 69 -15.27 -14.76 8.50
CA GLY A 69 -13.98 -14.70 7.81
C GLY A 69 -14.07 -14.06 6.43
N LYS A 70 -15.11 -13.25 6.15
CA LYS A 70 -15.30 -12.62 4.84
C LYS A 70 -14.66 -11.24 4.80
N LEU A 71 -13.84 -11.02 3.78
CA LEU A 71 -13.28 -9.72 3.44
C LEU A 71 -14.07 -9.12 2.28
N ALA A 72 -14.53 -7.89 2.45
CA ALA A 72 -15.11 -7.08 1.37
C ALA A 72 -14.27 -5.82 1.19
N ILE A 73 -13.95 -5.51 -0.07
CA ILE A 73 -13.14 -4.36 -0.45
C ILE A 73 -14.03 -3.41 -1.24
N TYR A 74 -14.13 -2.17 -0.77
CA TYR A 74 -14.87 -1.11 -1.42
C TYR A 74 -13.91 -0.02 -1.88
N ARG A 75 -14.14 0.51 -3.07
CA ARG A 75 -13.59 1.78 -3.49
C ARG A 75 -14.51 2.89 -3.01
N THR A 76 -13.94 3.89 -2.38
CA THR A 76 -14.65 5.08 -1.92
C THR A 76 -14.07 6.30 -2.61
N ASP A 77 -14.90 6.95 -3.43
CA ASP A 77 -14.58 8.28 -3.97
C ASP A 77 -15.20 9.32 -3.03
N SER A 78 -14.37 9.88 -2.16
CA SER A 78 -14.79 10.89 -1.17
C SER A 78 -15.34 12.16 -1.83
N GLN A 79 -14.83 12.53 -3.02
CA GLN A 79 -15.28 13.71 -3.75
C GLN A 79 -16.65 13.50 -4.40
N ARG A 80 -16.89 12.31 -4.94
CA ARG A 80 -18.14 11.95 -5.63
C ARG A 80 -19.16 11.27 -4.71
N LYS A 81 -18.82 11.03 -3.44
CA LYS A 81 -19.63 10.30 -2.45
C LYS A 81 -20.13 8.95 -2.99
N ASN A 82 -19.28 8.28 -3.74
CA ASN A 82 -19.63 7.01 -4.35
C ASN A 82 -18.86 5.88 -3.66
N ILE A 83 -19.54 4.75 -3.42
CA ILE A 83 -18.98 3.55 -2.82
C ILE A 83 -19.27 2.39 -3.77
N GLU A 84 -18.23 1.75 -4.26
CA GLU A 84 -18.34 0.63 -5.19
C GLU A 84 -17.66 -0.61 -4.60
N LEU A 85 -18.36 -1.75 -4.61
CA LEU A 85 -17.78 -3.02 -4.20
C LEU A 85 -16.80 -3.47 -5.28
N LEU A 86 -15.52 -3.53 -4.95
CA LEU A 86 -14.50 -4.03 -5.87
C LEU A 86 -14.38 -5.54 -5.80
N HIS A 87 -14.35 -6.08 -4.58
CA HIS A 87 -14.03 -7.48 -4.37
C HIS A 87 -14.63 -8.03 -3.09
N ARG A 88 -14.90 -9.34 -3.07
CA ARG A 88 -15.31 -10.08 -1.88
C ARG A 88 -14.61 -11.43 -1.87
N GLU A 89 -14.03 -11.76 -0.74
CA GLU A 89 -13.20 -12.95 -0.59
C GLU A 89 -13.48 -13.63 0.75
N ASP A 90 -13.42 -14.96 0.77
CA ASP A 90 -13.42 -15.74 2.01
C ASP A 90 -11.96 -15.97 2.42
N VAL A 91 -11.55 -15.28 3.48
CA VAL A 91 -10.15 -15.31 3.92
C VAL A 91 -9.82 -16.65 4.58
N ASN A 92 -10.81 -17.38 5.09
CA ASN A 92 -10.58 -18.70 5.69
C ASN A 92 -10.14 -19.72 4.64
N GLU A 93 -10.78 -19.72 3.47
CA GLU A 93 -10.39 -20.59 2.35
C GLU A 93 -8.98 -20.26 1.85
N LEU A 94 -8.66 -18.97 1.80
CA LEU A 94 -7.36 -18.47 1.36
C LEU A 94 -6.22 -18.93 2.29
N PHE A 95 -6.44 -18.84 3.61
CA PHE A 95 -5.48 -19.34 4.58
C PHE A 95 -5.42 -20.88 4.62
N ALA A 96 -6.54 -21.57 4.41
CA ALA A 96 -6.57 -23.03 4.33
C ALA A 96 -5.75 -23.56 3.14
N GLN A 97 -5.87 -22.93 1.96
CA GLN A 97 -5.06 -23.27 0.80
C GLN A 97 -3.57 -22.95 1.03
N ALA A 98 -3.26 -21.81 1.65
CA ALA A 98 -1.88 -21.43 1.93
C ALA A 98 -1.17 -22.41 2.89
N MET A 99 -1.91 -23.03 3.82
CA MET A 99 -1.38 -24.05 4.73
C MET A 99 -1.12 -25.38 4.02
N GLN A 100 -2.02 -25.81 3.11
CA GLN A 100 -1.85 -27.07 2.36
C GLN A 100 -0.62 -27.05 1.44
N GLY A 101 -0.26 -25.89 0.88
CA GLY A 101 0.95 -25.75 0.05
C GLY A 101 2.26 -25.87 0.84
N ARG A 102 2.23 -25.80 2.18
CA ARG A 102 3.41 -25.85 3.04
C ARG A 102 3.77 -27.27 3.47
N GLU A 103 2.79 -28.16 3.56
CA GLU A 103 2.96 -29.56 3.98
C GLU A 103 3.57 -30.44 2.88
N SER A 104 3.42 -30.08 1.59
CA SER A 104 4.00 -30.85 0.47
C SER A 104 5.50 -30.64 0.25
N THR A 105 6.15 -29.74 1.00
CA THR A 105 7.56 -29.36 0.76
C THR A 105 8.54 -29.88 1.81
N ASP A 106 8.05 -30.43 2.93
CA ASP A 106 8.90 -30.93 4.03
C ASP A 106 9.14 -32.45 4.02
N ASP A 107 8.50 -33.21 3.11
CA ASP A 107 8.60 -34.68 3.06
C ASP A 107 9.73 -35.24 2.16
N ALA A 108 10.61 -34.40 1.63
CA ALA A 108 11.59 -34.83 0.62
C ALA A 108 13.01 -35.13 1.10
N ASP A 109 13.37 -34.97 2.39
CA ASP A 109 14.78 -35.21 2.78
C ASP A 109 15.01 -35.71 4.21
N THR A 110 14.48 -36.90 4.53
CA THR A 110 14.96 -37.66 5.70
C THR A 110 15.70 -38.92 5.23
N PRO A 111 17.06 -38.93 5.17
CA PRO A 111 17.80 -40.15 4.90
C PRO A 111 17.68 -41.09 6.11
N ARG A 112 16.87 -42.15 5.93
CA ARG A 112 16.73 -43.27 6.88
C ARG A 112 18.11 -43.84 7.24
N ARG A 113 18.55 -43.59 8.47
CA ARG A 113 19.58 -44.39 9.16
C ARG A 113 19.18 -45.86 9.15
N ARG A 114 19.73 -46.65 8.21
CA ARG A 114 19.79 -48.10 8.34
C ARG A 114 20.96 -48.47 9.25
N ARG A 115 20.66 -48.66 10.54
CA ARG A 115 21.39 -49.60 11.40
C ARG A 115 20.87 -51.01 11.08
N SER A 116 21.74 -51.93 10.68
CA SER A 116 21.55 -53.34 11.01
C SER A 116 22.86 -54.13 10.93
N ARG A 117 23.23 -54.65 12.11
CA ARG A 117 24.04 -55.84 12.41
C ARG A 117 25.48 -55.91 11.93
#